data_AF-A0A1C5BPY9-F1
#
_entry.id   AF-A0A1C5BPY9-F1
#
_cell.length_a   1.000
_cell.length_b   1.000
_cell.length_c   1.000
_cell.angle_alpha   90.00
_cell.angle_beta   90.00
_cell.angle_gamma   90.00
#
_symmetry.space_group_name_H-M   'P 1'
#
loop_
_entity.id
_entity.type
_entity.pdbx_description
1 polymer ?
#
loop_
_entity_poly.entity_id
_entity_poly.type
_entity_poly.pdbx_seq_one_letter_code
_entity_poly.pdbx_strand_id
1 'polypeptide(L)'
;MRPGTTADSLAALKPSFAAIGDMGGFDAVALQKYHWVEKIDHVHHAGNSSGIVDGAALVAIGSKEVGERYGLTPRARIVSAAVSGSEPTIMLTGPAPATRKALAKAGLTIDDIDLVEINEAFAGVVLRFVKDMGLSLDKVNVNGGAIALGHPLGATGAMILGTVIDELERRDQRFGLVTLCVGGGMGVATIVERI
;
A
#
# COMPACT_ATOMS: atom_id res chain seq x y z
N MET A 1 0.09 3.48 -17.92
CA MET A 1 -1.09 4.30 -17.55
C MET A 1 -2.18 4.22 -18.61
N ARG A 2 -3.44 4.36 -18.21
CA ARG A 2 -4.64 4.38 -19.09
C ARG A 2 -5.53 5.60 -18.75
N PRO A 3 -5.16 6.83 -19.16
CA PRO A 3 -5.82 8.05 -18.70
C PRO A 3 -7.26 8.22 -19.20
N GLY A 4 -7.65 7.57 -20.30
CA GLY A 4 -9.02 7.60 -20.82
C GLY A 4 -9.98 6.61 -20.15
N THR A 5 -9.65 6.10 -18.96
CA THR A 5 -10.48 5.12 -18.24
C THR A 5 -11.80 5.75 -17.81
N THR A 6 -12.91 5.06 -18.06
CA THR A 6 -14.26 5.45 -17.63
C THR A 6 -14.89 4.36 -16.77
N ALA A 7 -15.92 4.70 -15.97
CA ALA A 7 -16.68 3.73 -15.20
C ALA A 7 -17.27 2.61 -16.10
N ASP A 8 -17.83 2.97 -17.25
CA ASP A 8 -18.38 2.01 -18.22
C ASP A 8 -17.30 1.06 -18.75
N SER A 9 -16.10 1.58 -19.04
CA SER A 9 -14.99 0.75 -19.52
C SER A 9 -14.51 -0.25 -18.46
N LEU A 10 -14.56 0.13 -17.17
CA LEU A 10 -14.22 -0.76 -16.06
C LEU A 10 -15.31 -1.80 -15.81
N ALA A 11 -16.57 -1.39 -15.83
CA ALA A 11 -17.72 -2.27 -15.62
C ALA A 11 -17.82 -3.39 -16.68
N ALA A 12 -17.30 -3.17 -17.88
CA ALA A 12 -17.25 -4.17 -18.93
C ALA A 12 -16.16 -5.25 -18.74
N LEU A 13 -15.22 -5.08 -17.79
CA LEU A 13 -14.13 -6.02 -17.58
C LEU A 13 -14.58 -7.26 -16.81
N LYS A 14 -14.11 -8.41 -17.25
CA LYS A 14 -14.40 -9.69 -16.59
C LYS A 14 -13.56 -9.86 -15.31
N PRO A 15 -14.10 -10.50 -14.27
CA PRO A 15 -13.33 -10.88 -13.10
C PRO A 15 -12.11 -11.73 -13.47
N SER A 16 -10.93 -11.34 -12.98
CA SER A 16 -9.66 -11.98 -13.32
C SER A 16 -9.46 -13.31 -12.58
N PHE A 17 -10.09 -13.49 -11.42
CA PHE A 17 -9.78 -14.58 -10.49
C PHE A 17 -10.92 -15.59 -10.28
N ALA A 18 -12.06 -15.41 -10.95
CA ALA A 18 -13.20 -16.32 -10.80
C ALA A 18 -12.86 -17.77 -11.21
N ALA A 19 -12.18 -17.94 -12.35
CA ALA A 19 -11.84 -19.28 -12.85
C ALA A 19 -10.84 -20.01 -11.95
N ILE A 20 -9.84 -19.31 -11.40
CA ILE A 20 -8.88 -19.92 -10.49
C ILE A 20 -9.52 -20.21 -9.11
N GLY A 21 -10.44 -19.35 -8.66
CA GLY A 21 -11.23 -19.55 -7.45
C GLY A 21 -12.07 -20.83 -7.52
N ASP A 22 -12.87 -20.96 -8.57
CA ASP A 22 -13.79 -22.09 -8.77
C ASP A 22 -13.05 -23.36 -9.23
N MET A 23 -12.51 -23.36 -10.46
CA MET A 23 -11.89 -24.56 -11.06
C MET A 23 -10.57 -24.96 -10.37
N GLY A 24 -9.87 -24.00 -9.77
CA GLY A 24 -8.65 -24.26 -9.00
C GLY A 24 -8.92 -24.68 -7.55
N GLY A 25 -10.17 -24.61 -7.07
CA GLY A 25 -10.57 -25.01 -5.72
C GLY A 25 -10.17 -24.03 -4.60
N PHE A 26 -9.58 -22.88 -4.93
CA PHE A 26 -9.15 -21.91 -3.92
C PHE A 26 -10.32 -21.25 -3.18
N ASP A 27 -11.48 -21.10 -3.83
CA ASP A 27 -12.68 -20.61 -3.16
C ASP A 27 -13.12 -21.57 -2.06
N ALA A 28 -13.14 -22.88 -2.35
CA ALA A 28 -13.50 -23.90 -1.37
C ALA A 28 -12.54 -23.90 -0.16
N VAL A 29 -11.23 -23.77 -0.41
CA VAL A 29 -10.23 -23.68 0.67
C VAL A 29 -10.46 -22.42 1.53
N ALA A 30 -10.70 -21.26 0.89
CA ALA A 30 -10.96 -20.03 1.62
C ALA A 30 -12.27 -20.11 2.43
N LEU A 31 -13.33 -20.69 1.87
CA LEU A 31 -14.63 -20.83 2.53
C LEU A 31 -14.63 -21.86 3.65
N GLN A 32 -13.73 -22.85 3.65
CA GLN A 32 -13.53 -23.73 4.82
C GLN A 32 -13.04 -22.93 6.04
N LYS A 33 -12.18 -21.93 5.83
CA LYS A 33 -11.72 -21.02 6.88
C LYS A 33 -12.78 -19.99 7.25
N TYR A 34 -13.40 -19.38 6.24
CA TYR A 34 -14.45 -18.37 6.35
C TYR A 34 -15.84 -19.00 6.21
N HIS A 35 -16.11 -20.02 7.00
CA HIS A 35 -17.31 -20.88 6.88
C HIS A 35 -18.65 -20.16 7.09
N TRP A 36 -18.63 -18.93 7.61
CA TRP A 36 -19.81 -18.07 7.74
C TRP A 36 -20.10 -17.24 6.47
N VAL A 37 -19.23 -17.31 5.46
CA VAL A 37 -19.43 -16.69 4.15
C VAL A 37 -19.99 -17.78 3.22
N GLU A 38 -21.12 -17.49 2.58
CA GLU A 38 -21.77 -18.46 1.68
C GLU A 38 -21.03 -18.56 0.33
N LYS A 39 -20.60 -17.43 -0.22
CA LYS A 39 -19.97 -17.34 -1.53
C LYS A 39 -19.01 -16.16 -1.61
N ILE A 40 -17.90 -16.34 -2.33
CA ILE A 40 -16.98 -15.25 -2.68
C ILE A 40 -17.51 -14.51 -3.89
N ASP A 41 -17.62 -13.18 -3.78
CA ASP A 41 -17.90 -12.31 -4.92
C ASP A 41 -16.60 -11.86 -5.58
N HIS A 42 -16.41 -12.28 -6.84
CA HIS A 42 -15.19 -12.02 -7.61
C HIS A 42 -15.29 -10.65 -8.30
N VAL A 43 -14.94 -9.60 -7.57
CA VAL A 43 -15.04 -8.21 -8.05
C VAL A 43 -13.76 -7.67 -8.71
N HIS A 44 -12.62 -8.34 -8.50
CA HIS A 44 -11.34 -7.87 -9.02
C HIS A 44 -11.11 -8.29 -10.46
N HIS A 45 -10.68 -7.34 -11.27
CA HIS A 45 -10.38 -7.46 -12.69
C HIS A 45 -9.13 -6.64 -13.05
N ALA A 46 -8.66 -6.76 -14.28
CA ALA A 46 -7.43 -6.11 -14.76
C ALA A 46 -7.40 -4.57 -14.66
N GLY A 47 -8.57 -3.91 -14.49
CA GLY A 47 -8.68 -2.47 -14.30
C GLY A 47 -8.69 -1.97 -12.84
N ASN A 48 -8.75 -2.87 -11.85
CA ASN A 48 -8.81 -2.50 -10.41
C ASN A 48 -7.83 -3.32 -9.54
N SER A 49 -6.85 -3.94 -10.21
CA SER A 49 -5.72 -4.67 -9.65
C SER A 49 -4.44 -4.05 -10.20
N SER A 50 -3.33 -4.14 -9.45
CA SER A 50 -2.05 -3.57 -9.90
C SER A 50 -1.58 -4.19 -11.21
N GLY A 51 -1.04 -3.37 -12.11
CA GLY A 51 -0.42 -3.86 -13.35
C GLY A 51 0.92 -4.53 -13.09
N ILE A 52 1.23 -5.59 -13.84
CA ILE A 52 2.57 -6.19 -13.87
C ILE A 52 3.46 -5.31 -14.75
N VAL A 53 4.57 -4.82 -14.20
CA VAL A 53 5.49 -3.91 -14.89
C VAL A 53 6.94 -4.17 -14.45
N ASP A 54 7.87 -3.76 -15.30
CA ASP A 54 9.29 -3.70 -14.96
C ASP A 54 9.64 -2.34 -14.33
N GLY A 55 10.53 -2.33 -13.35
CA GLY A 55 10.95 -1.08 -12.69
C GLY A 55 11.99 -1.29 -11.61
N ALA A 56 12.72 -0.21 -11.29
CA ALA A 56 13.73 -0.17 -10.23
C ALA A 56 13.63 1.16 -9.46
N ALA A 57 14.06 1.17 -8.21
CA ALA A 57 14.14 2.37 -7.38
C ALA A 57 15.36 2.30 -6.45
N LEU A 58 15.90 3.48 -6.12
CA LEU A 58 17.03 3.65 -5.22
C LEU A 58 16.70 4.72 -4.17
N VAL A 59 17.09 4.46 -2.93
CA VAL A 59 16.97 5.40 -1.81
C VAL A 59 18.31 5.45 -1.09
N ALA A 60 18.87 6.65 -0.95
CA ALA A 60 20.07 6.87 -0.16
C ALA A 60 19.68 7.14 1.30
N ILE A 61 20.17 6.30 2.22
CA ILE A 61 19.90 6.41 3.66
C ILE A 61 21.24 6.50 4.38
N GLY A 62 21.35 7.42 5.34
CA GLY A 62 22.57 7.61 6.11
C GLY A 62 22.31 8.33 7.42
N SER A 63 23.35 8.41 8.25
CA SER A 63 23.32 9.21 9.47
C SER A 63 23.55 10.69 9.15
N LYS A 64 23.24 11.56 10.11
CA LYS A 64 23.47 13.00 9.98
C LYS A 64 24.94 13.32 9.71
N GLU A 65 25.85 12.62 10.39
CA GLU A 65 27.30 12.81 10.28
C GLU A 65 27.82 12.48 8.87
N VAL A 66 27.24 11.47 8.22
CA VAL A 66 27.56 11.12 6.82
C VAL A 66 27.04 12.22 5.89
N GLY A 67 25.82 12.72 6.12
CA GLY A 67 25.26 13.83 5.36
C GLY A 67 26.13 15.08 5.43
N GLU A 68 26.55 15.48 6.63
CA GLU A 68 27.45 16.62 6.85
C GLU A 68 28.83 16.41 6.23
N ARG A 69 29.43 15.22 6.38
CA ARG A 69 30.75 14.89 5.81
C ARG A 69 30.78 15.05 4.29
N TYR A 70 29.70 14.68 3.60
CA TYR A 70 29.62 14.71 2.14
C TYR A 70 28.82 15.90 1.59
N GLY A 71 28.37 16.82 2.43
CA GLY A 71 27.60 18.00 2.00
C GLY A 71 26.23 17.69 1.41
N LEU A 72 25.56 16.63 1.90
CA LEU A 72 24.24 16.20 1.43
C LEU A 72 23.14 16.83 2.29
N THR A 73 22.10 17.38 1.65
CA THR A 73 20.92 17.91 2.34
C THR A 73 19.92 16.77 2.61
N PRO A 74 19.57 16.48 3.87
CA PRO A 74 18.56 15.47 4.18
C PRO A 74 17.16 15.96 3.76
N ARG A 75 16.37 15.06 3.17
CA ARG A 75 15.00 15.34 2.72
C ARG A 75 13.93 14.94 3.74
N ALA A 76 14.16 13.79 4.38
CA ALA A 76 13.26 13.23 5.37
C ALA A 76 14.00 12.35 6.39
N ARG A 77 13.37 12.11 7.52
CA ARG A 77 13.81 11.24 8.60
C ARG A 77 12.88 10.03 8.69
N ILE A 78 13.44 8.82 8.78
CA ILE A 78 12.66 7.63 9.15
C ILE A 78 12.36 7.70 10.64
N VAL A 79 11.08 7.90 11.00
CA VAL A 79 10.63 8.04 12.38
C VAL A 79 10.47 6.68 13.03
N SER A 80 9.81 5.75 12.33
CA SER A 80 9.63 4.38 12.80
C SER A 80 9.39 3.42 11.63
N ALA A 81 9.66 2.14 11.87
CA ALA A 81 9.28 1.06 10.99
C ALA A 81 8.75 -0.13 11.80
N ALA A 82 7.75 -0.82 11.25
CA ALA A 82 7.16 -1.98 11.86
C ALA A 82 6.77 -3.04 10.83
N VAL A 83 7.00 -4.29 11.20
CA VAL A 83 6.45 -5.47 10.54
C VAL A 83 5.44 -6.12 11.48
N SER A 84 4.30 -6.50 10.92
CA SER A 84 3.23 -7.26 11.57
C SER A 84 2.57 -8.18 10.55
N GLY A 85 1.49 -8.84 10.93
CA GLY A 85 0.73 -9.69 10.02
C GLY A 85 -0.66 -10.02 10.54
N SER A 86 -1.38 -10.72 9.68
CA SER A 86 -2.76 -11.16 9.83
C SER A 86 -2.89 -12.62 9.41
N GLU A 87 -4.11 -13.13 9.43
CA GLU A 87 -4.42 -14.47 8.96
C GLU A 87 -4.06 -14.63 7.46
N PRO A 88 -3.38 -15.73 7.07
CA PRO A 88 -2.79 -15.89 5.73
C PRO A 88 -3.78 -16.24 4.62
N THR A 89 -4.98 -16.74 4.93
CA THR A 89 -6.02 -17.08 3.95
C THR A 89 -6.63 -15.84 3.32
N ILE A 90 -7.01 -14.83 4.11
CA ILE A 90 -7.40 -13.51 3.55
C ILE A 90 -6.19 -12.72 3.05
N MET A 91 -5.00 -13.04 3.55
CA MET A 91 -3.66 -12.65 3.08
C MET A 91 -3.31 -11.15 3.12
N LEU A 92 -4.20 -10.24 2.76
CA LEU A 92 -3.87 -8.86 2.41
C LEU A 92 -4.40 -7.84 3.44
N THR A 93 -4.63 -8.27 4.68
CA THR A 93 -5.07 -7.40 5.79
C THR A 93 -3.93 -6.96 6.72
N GLY A 94 -2.69 -7.37 6.43
CA GLY A 94 -1.48 -6.99 7.17
C GLY A 94 -1.13 -5.48 7.26
N PRO A 95 -1.51 -4.59 6.31
CA PRO A 95 -1.15 -3.16 6.39
C PRO A 95 -1.66 -2.45 7.65
N ALA A 96 -2.89 -2.70 8.07
CA ALA A 96 -3.49 -2.04 9.24
C ALA A 96 -2.75 -2.38 10.56
N PRO A 97 -2.51 -3.65 10.94
CA PRO A 97 -1.76 -3.96 12.15
C PRO A 97 -0.29 -3.49 12.09
N ALA A 98 0.35 -3.53 10.92
CA ALA A 98 1.70 -2.97 10.75
C ALA A 98 1.72 -1.46 10.98
N THR A 99 0.74 -0.74 10.44
CA THR A 99 0.56 0.71 10.61
C THR A 99 0.33 1.08 12.07
N ARG A 100 -0.60 0.41 12.76
CA ARG A 100 -0.85 0.66 14.19
C ARG A 100 0.41 0.46 15.03
N LYS A 101 1.22 -0.55 14.71
CA LYS A 101 2.50 -0.81 15.40
C LYS A 101 3.55 0.25 15.09
N ALA A 102 3.64 0.75 13.85
CA ALA A 102 4.56 1.84 13.49
C ALA A 102 4.19 3.15 14.18
N LEU A 103 2.90 3.49 14.20
CA LEU A 103 2.35 4.65 14.90
C LEU A 103 2.65 4.61 16.40
N ALA A 104 2.35 3.47 17.05
CA ALA A 104 2.64 3.28 18.48
C ALA A 104 4.14 3.42 18.80
N LYS A 105 5.03 2.89 17.95
CA LYS A 105 6.48 3.07 18.10
C LYS A 105 6.93 4.53 17.96
N ALA A 106 6.26 5.30 17.12
CA ALA A 106 6.57 6.71 16.90
C ALA A 106 5.94 7.64 17.96
N GLY A 107 5.03 7.12 18.80
CA GLY A 107 4.22 7.95 19.69
C GLY A 107 3.23 8.84 18.94
N LEU A 108 2.78 8.40 17.75
CA LEU A 108 1.86 9.12 16.87
C LEU A 108 0.52 8.40 16.76
N THR A 109 -0.48 9.13 16.32
CA THR A 109 -1.81 8.66 15.94
C THR A 109 -2.01 8.78 14.43
N ILE A 110 -3.08 8.17 13.90
CA ILE A 110 -3.38 8.28 12.47
C ILE A 110 -3.72 9.72 12.05
N ASP A 111 -4.21 10.53 12.98
CA ASP A 111 -4.58 11.93 12.73
C ASP A 111 -3.35 12.84 12.56
N ASP A 112 -2.20 12.43 13.11
CA ASP A 112 -0.93 13.12 12.93
C ASP A 112 -0.33 12.90 11.53
N ILE A 113 -0.87 11.96 10.74
CA ILE A 113 -0.38 11.65 9.40
C ILE A 113 -1.03 12.57 8.36
N ASP A 114 -0.18 13.24 7.59
CA ASP A 114 -0.59 14.15 6.51
C ASP A 114 -0.93 13.37 5.24
N LEU A 115 -0.06 12.42 4.86
CA LEU A 115 -0.16 11.65 3.63
C LEU A 115 0.08 10.16 3.89
N VAL A 116 -0.67 9.32 3.18
CA VAL A 116 -0.56 7.87 3.24
C VAL A 116 -0.35 7.30 1.85
N GLU A 117 0.72 6.53 1.69
CA GLU A 117 0.98 5.71 0.52
C GLU A 117 0.79 4.23 0.88
N ILE A 118 -0.26 3.61 0.35
CA ILE A 118 -0.50 2.18 0.43
C ILE A 118 -0.41 1.57 -0.97
N ASN A 119 0.41 0.52 -1.13
CA ASN A 119 0.50 -0.18 -2.41
C ASN A 119 -0.88 -0.70 -2.86
N GLU A 120 -1.30 -0.32 -4.07
CA GLU A 120 -2.58 -0.67 -4.66
C GLU A 120 -2.55 -2.05 -5.34
N ALA A 121 -2.20 -3.10 -4.58
CA ALA A 121 -2.23 -4.47 -5.11
C ALA A 121 -3.62 -4.81 -5.67
N PHE A 122 -4.67 -4.45 -4.91
CA PHE A 122 -6.06 -4.57 -5.30
C PHE A 122 -6.88 -3.43 -4.67
N ALA A 123 -7.89 -2.91 -5.37
CA ALA A 123 -8.74 -1.84 -4.86
C ALA A 123 -9.38 -2.18 -3.49
N GLY A 124 -9.80 -3.43 -3.31
CA GLY A 124 -10.39 -3.92 -2.05
C GLY A 124 -9.43 -3.83 -0.85
N VAL A 125 -8.12 -3.98 -1.07
CA VAL A 125 -7.11 -3.86 0.00
C VAL A 125 -7.00 -2.42 0.48
N VAL A 126 -6.96 -1.47 -0.45
CA VAL A 126 -6.91 -0.03 -0.15
C VAL A 126 -8.17 0.39 0.61
N LEU A 127 -9.34 0.06 0.08
CA LEU A 127 -10.62 0.42 0.72
C LEU A 127 -10.77 -0.20 2.11
N ARG A 128 -10.31 -1.44 2.30
CA ARG A 128 -10.30 -2.09 3.61
C ARG A 128 -9.38 -1.36 4.58
N PHE A 129 -8.16 -1.04 4.17
CA PHE A 129 -7.20 -0.33 5.00
C PHE A 129 -7.71 1.06 5.40
N VAL A 130 -8.28 1.81 4.45
CA VAL A 130 -8.90 3.11 4.70
C VAL A 130 -9.98 3.01 5.77
N LYS A 131 -10.88 2.03 5.64
CA LYS A 131 -11.93 1.76 6.62
C LYS A 131 -11.36 1.38 7.99
N ASP A 132 -10.41 0.46 8.03
CA ASP A 132 -9.84 -0.05 9.28
C ASP A 132 -9.06 1.04 10.05
N MET A 133 -8.45 1.98 9.33
CA MET A 133 -7.67 3.07 9.91
C MET A 133 -8.46 4.36 10.12
N GLY A 134 -9.72 4.43 9.68
CA GLY A 134 -10.54 5.64 9.78
C GLY A 134 -10.02 6.81 8.93
N LEU A 135 -9.39 6.50 7.79
CA LEU A 135 -8.77 7.50 6.91
C LEU A 135 -9.79 8.12 5.96
N SER A 136 -9.50 9.35 5.56
CA SER A 136 -10.14 9.98 4.41
C SER A 136 -9.30 9.74 3.14
N LEU A 137 -9.98 9.50 2.01
CA LEU A 137 -9.33 9.16 0.74
C LEU A 137 -8.51 10.34 0.15
N ASP A 138 -8.77 11.57 0.57
CA ASP A 138 -8.01 12.76 0.15
C ASP A 138 -6.57 12.80 0.67
N LYS A 139 -6.23 11.94 1.65
CA LYS A 139 -4.86 11.74 2.16
C LYS A 139 -4.18 10.49 1.61
N VAL A 140 -4.89 9.62 0.89
CA VAL A 140 -4.41 8.28 0.52
C VAL A 140 -4.10 8.20 -0.96
N ASN A 141 -2.87 7.82 -1.31
CA ASN A 141 -2.40 7.64 -2.69
C ASN A 141 -2.73 8.83 -3.58
N VAL A 142 -2.45 10.04 -3.08
CA VAL A 142 -2.92 11.31 -3.66
C VAL A 142 -2.37 11.59 -5.06
N ASN A 143 -1.28 10.91 -5.43
CA ASN A 143 -0.63 10.98 -6.74
C ASN A 143 -0.94 9.77 -7.64
N GLY A 144 -1.95 8.98 -7.26
CA GLY A 144 -2.27 7.69 -7.87
C GLY A 144 -1.33 6.58 -7.39
N GLY A 145 -1.63 5.33 -7.77
CA GLY A 145 -0.84 4.19 -7.35
C GLY A 145 -0.73 3.08 -8.39
N ALA A 146 -0.47 1.87 -7.91
CA ALA A 146 -0.08 0.74 -8.73
C ALA A 146 -1.16 0.23 -9.70
N ILE A 147 -2.44 0.58 -9.51
CA ILE A 147 -3.49 0.27 -10.51
C ILE A 147 -3.24 1.08 -11.79
N ALA A 148 -2.80 2.34 -11.66
CA ALA A 148 -2.52 3.21 -12.79
C ALA A 148 -1.08 3.07 -13.32
N LEU A 149 -0.11 2.99 -12.41
CA LEU A 149 1.32 3.07 -12.67
C LEU A 149 2.01 1.71 -12.79
N GLY A 150 1.44 0.67 -12.16
CA GLY A 150 2.00 -0.68 -12.09
C GLY A 150 2.74 -0.97 -10.78
N HIS A 151 2.98 -2.27 -10.53
CA HIS A 151 3.64 -2.82 -9.35
C HIS A 151 4.87 -3.65 -9.74
N PRO A 152 6.07 -3.05 -9.82
CA PRO A 152 7.32 -3.79 -10.05
C PRO A 152 7.82 -4.48 -8.78
N LEU A 153 6.94 -5.22 -8.11
CA LEU A 153 7.17 -6.03 -6.90
C LEU A 153 8.22 -5.44 -5.95
N GLY A 154 9.46 -5.96 -6.00
CA GLY A 154 10.57 -5.59 -5.12
C GLY A 154 10.98 -4.12 -5.15
N ALA A 155 10.72 -3.37 -6.23
CA ALA A 155 11.04 -1.94 -6.31
C ALA A 155 9.95 -1.03 -5.71
N THR A 156 8.72 -1.54 -5.56
CA THR A 156 7.55 -0.69 -5.30
C THR A 156 7.61 0.01 -3.95
N GLY A 157 8.08 -0.68 -2.90
CA GLY A 157 8.20 -0.08 -1.57
C GLY A 157 9.10 1.16 -1.56
N ALA A 158 10.21 1.12 -2.31
CA ALA A 158 11.09 2.26 -2.47
C ALA A 158 10.49 3.36 -3.37
N MET A 159 9.75 2.99 -4.42
CA MET A 159 9.06 3.96 -5.29
C MET A 159 8.02 4.79 -4.53
N ILE A 160 7.13 4.13 -3.77
CA ILE A 160 6.08 4.84 -3.03
C ILE A 160 6.64 5.59 -1.81
N LEU A 161 7.77 5.15 -1.26
CA LEU A 161 8.53 5.92 -0.27
C LEU A 161 9.09 7.23 -0.84
N GLY A 162 9.68 7.18 -2.04
CA GLY A 162 10.09 8.40 -2.73
C GLY A 162 8.89 9.31 -3.04
N THR A 163 7.79 8.73 -3.50
CA THR A 163 6.55 9.44 -3.84
C THR A 163 6.01 10.22 -2.63
N VAL A 164 5.91 9.61 -1.45
CA VAL A 164 5.41 10.32 -0.26
C VAL A 164 6.35 11.44 0.16
N ILE A 165 7.67 11.25 0.07
CA ILE A 165 8.66 12.27 0.46
C ILE A 165 8.59 13.48 -0.49
N ASP A 166 8.55 13.22 -1.80
CA ASP A 166 8.40 14.27 -2.82
C ASP A 166 7.09 15.05 -2.60
N GLU A 167 5.99 14.36 -2.27
CA GLU A 167 4.69 14.99 -2.07
C GLU A 167 4.60 15.78 -0.76
N LEU A 168 5.23 15.31 0.32
CA LEU A 168 5.35 16.07 1.57
C LEU A 168 6.11 17.38 1.35
N GLU A 169 7.22 17.35 0.60
CA GLU A 169 7.97 18.56 0.24
C GLU A 169 7.12 19.50 -0.61
N ARG A 170 6.44 18.97 -1.64
CA ARG A 170 5.60 19.76 -2.53
C ARG A 170 4.44 20.45 -1.80
N ARG A 171 3.90 19.83 -0.75
CA ARG A 171 2.77 20.35 0.04
C ARG A 171 3.20 21.08 1.32
N ASP A 172 4.49 21.17 1.61
CA ASP A 172 5.03 21.66 2.89
C ASP A 172 4.43 20.93 4.11
N GLN A 173 4.11 19.64 3.96
CA GLN A 173 3.53 18.79 5.01
C GLN A 173 4.63 18.03 5.77
N ARG A 174 4.27 17.43 6.92
CA ARG A 174 5.27 16.91 7.87
C ARG A 174 5.38 15.40 7.84
N PHE A 175 4.30 14.67 8.11
CA PHE A 175 4.35 13.22 8.35
C PHE A 175 3.74 12.41 7.22
N GLY A 176 4.52 11.47 6.69
CA GLY A 176 4.08 10.48 5.72
C GLY A 176 4.07 9.08 6.31
N LEU A 177 3.06 8.28 5.93
CA LEU A 177 2.98 6.85 6.22
C LEU A 177 3.07 6.07 4.91
N VAL A 178 3.97 5.09 4.85
CA VAL A 178 4.07 4.15 3.73
C VAL A 178 3.76 2.75 4.22
N THR A 179 2.88 2.00 3.55
CA THR A 179 2.57 0.62 3.92
C THR A 179 2.28 -0.29 2.73
N LEU A 180 2.59 -1.58 2.88
CA LEU A 180 2.36 -2.59 1.85
C LEU A 180 1.81 -3.88 2.48
N CYS A 181 0.88 -4.52 1.77
CA CYS A 181 0.51 -5.91 2.01
C CYS A 181 1.58 -6.83 1.42
N VAL A 182 1.79 -7.98 2.06
CA VAL A 182 2.77 -8.98 1.63
C VAL A 182 2.12 -10.37 1.69
N GLY A 183 2.51 -11.24 0.74
CA GLY A 183 2.01 -12.62 0.70
C GLY A 183 2.17 -13.35 2.02
N GLY A 184 1.23 -14.23 2.34
CA GLY A 184 1.22 -14.98 3.59
C GLY A 184 0.72 -14.19 4.82
N GLY A 185 -0.01 -13.09 4.62
CA GLY A 185 -0.60 -12.34 5.74
C GLY A 185 0.30 -11.24 6.30
N MET A 186 1.47 -10.99 5.74
CA MET A 186 2.42 -10.02 6.30
C MET A 186 2.07 -8.58 5.90
N GLY A 187 2.53 -7.63 6.71
CA GLY A 187 2.46 -6.20 6.41
C GLY A 187 3.66 -5.46 6.95
N VAL A 188 4.09 -4.44 6.22
CA VAL A 188 5.16 -3.52 6.62
C VAL A 188 4.63 -2.09 6.58
N ALA A 189 5.02 -1.28 7.56
CA ALA A 189 4.72 0.14 7.59
C ALA A 189 5.94 0.95 8.04
N THR A 190 6.15 2.11 7.42
CA THR A 190 7.22 3.06 7.71
C THR A 190 6.63 4.46 7.84
N ILE A 191 7.01 5.18 8.88
CA ILE A 191 6.66 6.59 9.07
C ILE A 191 7.88 7.43 8.77
N VAL A 192 7.69 8.47 7.96
CA VAL A 192 8.71 9.47 7.65
C VAL A 192 8.26 10.86 8.07
N GLU A 193 9.23 11.70 8.42
CA GLU A 193 9.04 13.12 8.70
C GLU A 193 9.90 13.93 7.74
N ARG A 194 9.31 14.91 7.04
CA ARG A 194 10.07 15.86 6.22
C ARG A 194 10.94 16.75 7.11
N ILE A 195 12.18 17.03 6.68
CA ILE A 195 13.14 17.92 7.36
C ILE A 195 13.20 19.28 6.67
#